data_AF-G8ZVR1-F1
#
_entry.id   AF-G8ZVR1-F1
#
_cell.length_a   1.000
_cell.length_b   1.000
_cell.length_c   1.000
_cell.angle_alpha   90.00
_cell.angle_beta   90.00
_cell.angle_gamma   90.00
#
_symmetry.space_group_name_H-M   'P 1'
#
loop_
_entity.id
_entity.type
_entity.pdbx_description
1 polymer ?
#
loop_
_entity_poly.entity_id
_entity_poly.type
_entity_poly.pdbx_seq_one_letter_code
_entity_poly.pdbx_strand_id
1 'polypeptide(L)'
;MSDLENETFAAGNNANGEPDLLENESVNENQGQFQDEIDESEVATTGSNNVSAVAEWKEKREAQIEARDKADREAKERLQEEAVKHIDDFYENYNRKKSQQLETVKKESEEFLKKKNEFFSQENTTTWDRVLQLINEDDADVLGGRDRSKFKEILQRLKGNTSAPAA
;
A
#
# COMPACT_ATOMS: atom_id res chain seq x y z
N MET A 1 28.56 10.74 -11.99
CA MET A 1 28.41 11.93 -12.84
C MET A 1 26.96 11.95 -13.28
N SER A 2 26.20 12.91 -12.75
CA SER A 2 25.07 13.60 -13.43
C SER A 2 23.89 12.71 -13.90
N ASP A 3 22.63 12.85 -13.51
CA ASP A 3 21.90 14.00 -13.00
C ASP A 3 20.64 13.53 -12.22
N LEU A 4 20.35 14.26 -11.13
CA LEU A 4 19.09 14.24 -10.41
C LEU A 4 18.11 15.16 -11.16
N GLU A 5 17.05 14.58 -11.73
CA GLU A 5 15.88 15.37 -12.13
C GLU A 5 14.83 15.36 -11.02
N ASN A 6 14.25 16.55 -10.87
CA ASN A 6 13.66 17.11 -9.69
C ASN A 6 12.16 17.31 -9.96
N GLU A 7 11.29 16.50 -9.35
CA GLU A 7 9.84 16.75 -9.34
C GLU A 7 9.42 17.23 -7.94
N THR A 8 9.52 18.54 -7.74
CA THR A 8 8.94 19.24 -6.59
C THR A 8 7.51 19.65 -6.92
N PHE A 9 6.55 19.07 -6.18
CA PHE A 9 5.15 19.47 -6.16
C PHE A 9 4.98 20.93 -5.69
N ALA A 10 4.20 21.69 -6.45
CA ALA A 10 3.97 23.12 -6.27
C ALA A 10 3.25 23.45 -4.95
N ALA A 11 3.86 24.32 -4.14
CA ALA A 11 3.26 25.00 -3.01
C ALA A 11 3.06 26.48 -3.33
N GLY A 12 1.89 27.02 -2.96
CA GLY A 12 1.71 28.44 -2.61
C GLY A 12 1.39 29.41 -3.74
N ASN A 13 0.11 29.56 -4.06
CA ASN A 13 -0.50 30.78 -4.62
C ASN A 13 -1.41 31.34 -3.52
N ASN A 14 -1.51 32.64 -3.23
CA ASN A 14 -0.97 33.85 -3.82
C ASN A 14 -1.16 34.96 -2.77
N ALA A 15 -0.12 35.75 -2.50
CA ALA A 15 -0.17 36.94 -1.66
C ALA A 15 -0.01 38.16 -2.55
N ASN A 16 -1.08 38.96 -2.72
CA ASN A 16 -1.07 40.33 -3.22
C ASN A 16 -2.09 41.07 -2.34
N GLY A 17 -1.83 42.20 -1.68
CA GLY A 17 -1.19 43.40 -2.21
C GLY A 17 -2.30 44.44 -2.45
N GLU A 18 -2.63 45.23 -1.43
CA GLU A 18 -3.43 46.48 -1.52
C GLU A 18 -2.56 47.65 -2.03
N PRO A 19 -3.09 48.85 -2.39
CA PRO A 19 -4.47 49.23 -2.74
C PRO A 19 -4.58 50.21 -3.95
N ASP A 20 -5.83 50.64 -4.18
CA ASP A 20 -6.26 51.95 -4.72
C ASP A 20 -6.42 52.09 -6.23
N LEU A 21 -7.66 52.27 -6.68
CA LEU A 21 -8.08 53.37 -7.55
C LEU A 21 -9.62 53.43 -7.56
N LEU A 22 -10.12 54.57 -7.09
CA LEU A 22 -11.51 55.01 -7.08
C LEU A 22 -12.14 54.96 -8.48
N GLU A 23 -13.12 54.08 -8.69
CA GLU A 23 -14.17 54.28 -9.68
C GLU A 23 -15.55 54.26 -9.02
N ASN A 24 -16.24 55.34 -9.29
CA ASN A 24 -17.50 55.80 -8.76
C ASN A 24 -18.67 55.15 -9.53
N GLU A 25 -18.98 53.89 -9.26
CA GLU A 25 -20.27 53.38 -9.68
C GLU A 25 -21.36 53.94 -8.76
N SER A 26 -22.14 54.86 -9.32
CA SER A 26 -23.36 55.40 -8.73
C SER A 26 -24.32 54.25 -8.43
N VAL A 27 -24.31 53.78 -7.18
CA VAL A 27 -25.35 52.91 -6.65
C VAL A 27 -26.64 53.72 -6.68
N ASN A 28 -27.53 53.35 -7.60
CA ASN A 28 -28.91 53.82 -7.62
C ASN A 28 -29.56 53.37 -6.31
N GLU A 29 -29.55 54.27 -5.32
CA GLU A 29 -30.38 54.18 -4.13
C GLU A 29 -31.84 54.28 -4.55
N ASN A 30 -32.41 53.16 -5.00
CA ASN A 30 -33.84 52.97 -4.89
C ASN A 30 -34.14 52.71 -3.41
N GLN A 31 -34.13 53.79 -2.62
CA GLN A 31 -34.76 53.85 -1.32
C GLN A 31 -36.27 53.67 -1.56
N GLY A 32 -36.68 52.42 -1.73
CA GLY A 32 -38.06 52.03 -1.51
C GLY A 32 -38.37 52.35 -0.06
N GLN A 33 -39.12 53.44 0.14
CA GLN A 33 -39.70 53.81 1.42
C GLN A 33 -40.60 52.65 1.89
N PHE A 34 -40.03 51.74 2.68
CA PHE A 34 -40.81 50.89 3.56
C PHE A 34 -41.26 51.78 4.71
N GLN A 35 -42.46 52.35 4.56
CA GLN A 35 -43.15 53.05 5.62
C GLN A 35 -43.56 51.98 6.65
N ASP A 36 -42.69 51.72 7.61
CA ASP A 36 -43.03 50.97 8.83
C ASP A 36 -43.96 51.86 9.67
N GLU A 37 -45.24 51.85 9.31
CA GLU A 37 -46.31 52.22 10.22
C GLU A 37 -46.53 51.01 11.14
N ILE A 38 -45.65 50.85 12.12
CA ILE A 38 -45.82 49.86 13.18
C ILE A 38 -46.95 50.37 14.08
N ASP A 39 -48.13 49.78 13.90
CA ASP A 39 -49.20 49.84 14.90
C ASP A 39 -48.66 49.21 16.20
N GLU A 40 -48.42 50.05 17.22
CA GLU A 40 -47.87 49.67 18.53
C GLU A 40 -48.71 48.62 19.27
N SER A 41 -49.90 48.27 18.74
CA SER A 41 -50.78 47.25 19.28
C SER A 41 -50.50 45.81 18.82
N GLU A 42 -49.66 45.56 17.80
CA GLU A 42 -49.36 44.20 17.29
C GLU A 42 -47.93 43.67 17.58
N VAL A 43 -47.05 44.47 18.18
CA VAL A 43 -45.65 44.09 18.44
C VAL A 43 -45.51 43.10 19.61
N ALA A 44 -46.44 43.13 20.57
CA ALA A 44 -46.37 42.26 21.75
C ALA A 44 -46.63 40.77 21.43
N THR A 45 -47.47 40.48 20.44
CA THR A 45 -47.82 39.10 20.08
C THR A 45 -46.82 38.47 19.11
N THR A 46 -46.25 39.24 18.18
CA THR A 46 -45.25 38.75 17.20
C THR A 46 -43.88 38.48 17.83
N GLY A 47 -43.46 39.28 18.81
CA GLY A 47 -42.23 39.06 19.58
C GLY A 47 -42.28 37.81 20.46
N SER A 48 -43.41 37.56 21.12
CA SER A 48 -43.58 36.37 21.98
C SER A 48 -43.57 35.06 21.18
N ASN A 49 -44.26 35.03 20.03
CA ASN A 49 -44.27 33.88 19.14
C ASN A 49 -42.89 33.64 18.49
N ASN A 50 -42.15 34.70 18.13
CA ASN A 50 -40.78 34.57 17.63
C ASN A 50 -39.83 33.99 18.68
N VAL A 51 -39.92 34.43 19.94
CA VAL A 51 -39.08 33.90 21.02
C VAL A 51 -39.34 32.40 21.24
N SER A 52 -40.60 31.95 21.15
CA SER A 52 -40.95 30.52 21.24
C SER A 52 -40.39 29.70 20.07
N ALA A 53 -40.56 30.18 18.83
CA ALA A 53 -40.05 29.49 17.65
C ALA A 53 -38.52 29.37 17.65
N VAL A 54 -37.82 30.42 18.14
CA VAL A 54 -36.36 30.41 18.29
C VAL A 54 -35.92 29.45 19.41
N ALA A 55 -36.68 29.34 20.50
CA ALA A 55 -36.39 28.38 21.58
C ALA A 55 -36.53 26.92 21.09
N GLU A 56 -37.61 26.58 20.40
CA GLU A 56 -37.81 25.25 19.81
C GLU A 56 -36.75 24.92 18.75
N TRP A 57 -36.34 25.90 17.95
CA TRP A 57 -35.26 25.72 16.98
C TRP A 57 -33.92 25.44 17.65
N LYS A 58 -33.59 26.16 18.73
CA LYS A 58 -32.37 25.91 19.52
C LYS A 58 -32.38 24.49 20.11
N GLU A 59 -33.49 24.05 20.69
CA GLU A 59 -33.61 22.70 21.25
C GLU A 59 -33.42 21.62 20.18
N LYS A 60 -34.08 21.76 19.02
CA LYS A 60 -33.91 20.83 17.89
C LYS A 60 -32.48 20.82 17.36
N ARG A 61 -31.83 22.00 17.32
CA ARG A 61 -30.45 22.13 16.84
C ARG A 61 -29.46 21.51 17.81
N GLU A 62 -29.64 21.73 19.11
CA GLU A 62 -28.81 21.13 20.15
C GLU A 62 -28.91 19.60 20.10
N ALA A 63 -30.14 19.06 20.02
CA ALA A 63 -30.36 17.62 19.88
C ALA A 63 -29.70 17.04 18.61
N GLN A 64 -29.74 17.78 17.50
CA GLN A 64 -29.07 17.36 16.26
C GLN A 64 -27.54 17.40 16.38
N ILE A 65 -26.99 18.41 17.04
CA ILE A 65 -25.55 18.53 17.28
C ILE A 65 -25.10 17.40 18.19
N GLU A 66 -25.80 17.13 19.28
CA GLU A 66 -25.47 16.04 20.21
C GLU A 66 -25.50 14.67 19.51
N ALA A 67 -26.52 14.41 18.68
CA ALA A 67 -26.61 13.19 17.90
C ALA A 67 -25.43 13.05 16.91
N ARG A 68 -25.04 14.16 16.26
CA ARG A 68 -23.90 14.17 15.33
C ARG A 68 -22.58 13.96 16.07
N ASP A 69 -22.38 14.62 17.20
CA ASP A 69 -21.16 14.51 18.01
C ASP A 69 -21.01 13.10 18.58
N LYS A 70 -22.12 12.44 18.92
CA LYS A 70 -22.13 11.03 19.32
C LYS A 70 -21.71 10.13 18.16
N ALA A 71 -22.30 10.32 16.98
CA ALA A 71 -21.94 9.54 15.79
C ALA A 71 -20.47 9.75 15.37
N ASP A 72 -19.98 10.99 15.42
CA ASP A 72 -18.59 11.34 15.12
C ASP A 72 -17.62 10.70 16.13
N ARG A 73 -18.02 10.60 17.41
CA ARG A 73 -17.22 9.93 18.44
C ARG A 73 -17.18 8.42 18.23
N GLU A 74 -18.33 7.79 18.01
CA GLU A 74 -18.42 6.35 17.72
C GLU A 74 -17.63 5.98 16.45
N ALA A 75 -17.68 6.82 15.41
CA ALA A 75 -16.91 6.61 14.19
C ALA A 75 -15.39 6.69 14.43
N LYS A 76 -14.93 7.62 15.28
CA LYS A 76 -13.52 7.74 15.67
C LYS A 76 -13.06 6.55 16.49
N GLU A 77 -13.84 6.13 17.46
CA GLU A 77 -13.55 4.96 18.29
C GLU A 77 -13.46 3.69 17.43
N ARG A 78 -14.44 3.46 16.55
CA ARG A 78 -14.42 2.33 15.61
C ARG A 78 -13.20 2.37 14.69
N LEU A 79 -12.84 3.55 14.17
CA LEU A 79 -11.66 3.70 13.31
C LEU A 79 -10.37 3.39 14.08
N GLN A 80 -10.29 3.81 15.33
CA GLN A 80 -9.15 3.50 16.19
C GLN A 80 -9.06 1.99 16.48
N GLU A 81 -10.17 1.35 16.83
CA GLU A 81 -10.24 -0.10 17.05
C GLU A 81 -9.86 -0.88 15.79
N GLU A 82 -10.38 -0.46 14.63
CA GLU A 82 -10.04 -1.06 13.34
C GLU A 82 -8.54 -0.89 13.04
N ALA A 83 -7.97 0.30 13.26
CA ALA A 83 -6.54 0.53 13.07
C ALA A 83 -5.67 -0.36 13.97
N VAL A 84 -6.04 -0.52 15.25
CA VAL A 84 -5.34 -1.42 16.18
C VAL A 84 -5.42 -2.87 15.69
N LYS A 85 -6.61 -3.32 15.28
CA LYS A 85 -6.80 -4.66 14.74
C LYS A 85 -5.97 -4.91 13.49
N HIS A 86 -5.89 -3.94 12.56
CA HIS A 86 -5.04 -4.05 11.37
C HIS A 86 -3.56 -4.17 11.73
N ILE A 87 -3.11 -3.49 12.80
CA ILE A 87 -1.73 -3.61 13.29
C ILE A 87 -1.49 -5.02 13.82
N ASP A 88 -2.39 -5.56 14.64
CA ASP A 88 -2.28 -6.91 15.19
C ASP A 88 -2.31 -7.97 14.06
N ASP A 89 -3.25 -7.85 13.13
CA ASP A 89 -3.39 -8.72 11.95
C ASP A 89 -2.11 -8.66 11.08
N PHE A 90 -1.51 -7.49 10.92
CA PHE A 90 -0.25 -7.36 10.16
C PHE A 90 0.87 -8.16 10.82
N TYR A 91 1.06 -8.03 12.13
CA TYR A 91 2.12 -8.75 12.83
C TYR A 91 1.87 -10.25 12.90
N GLU A 92 0.62 -10.69 13.11
CA GLU A 92 0.27 -12.12 13.07
C GLU A 92 0.57 -12.70 11.68
N ASN A 93 0.11 -12.04 10.62
CA ASN A 93 0.34 -12.49 9.25
C ASN A 93 1.82 -12.49 8.86
N TYR A 94 2.56 -11.45 9.24
CA TYR A 94 3.99 -11.36 8.97
C TYR A 94 4.76 -12.47 9.69
N ASN A 95 4.49 -12.67 10.99
CA ASN A 95 5.15 -13.70 11.78
C ASN A 95 4.81 -15.11 11.27
N ARG A 96 3.55 -15.35 10.90
CA ARG A 96 3.12 -16.60 10.27
C ARG A 96 3.85 -16.85 8.96
N LYS A 97 3.89 -15.87 8.07
CA LYS A 97 4.59 -15.97 6.78
C LYS A 97 6.09 -16.19 6.96
N LYS A 98 6.72 -15.46 7.89
CA LYS A 98 8.13 -15.62 8.20
C LYS A 98 8.43 -17.01 8.73
N SER A 99 7.63 -17.52 9.66
CA SER A 99 7.78 -18.89 10.20
C SER A 99 7.60 -19.94 9.11
N GLN A 100 6.59 -19.80 8.25
CA GLN A 100 6.37 -20.71 7.12
C GLN A 100 7.53 -20.67 6.12
N GLN A 101 8.08 -19.49 5.83
CA GLN A 101 9.26 -19.35 4.95
C GLN A 101 10.49 -20.01 5.56
N LEU A 102 10.73 -19.81 6.86
CA LEU A 102 11.84 -20.46 7.56
C LEU A 102 11.69 -21.98 7.58
N GLU A 103 10.48 -22.49 7.84
CA GLU A 103 10.19 -23.93 7.79
C GLU A 103 10.39 -24.51 6.39
N THR A 104 9.91 -23.79 5.37
CA THR A 104 10.08 -24.17 3.96
C THR A 104 11.55 -24.22 3.58
N VAL A 105 12.32 -23.17 3.86
CA VAL A 105 13.77 -23.12 3.59
C VAL A 105 14.51 -24.21 4.35
N LYS A 106 14.14 -24.47 5.60
CA LYS A 106 14.74 -25.55 6.39
C LYS A 106 14.46 -26.91 5.76
N LYS A 107 13.20 -27.19 5.40
CA LYS A 107 12.80 -28.44 4.74
C LYS A 107 13.49 -28.61 3.39
N GLU A 108 13.52 -27.57 2.57
CA GLU A 108 14.23 -27.57 1.28
C GLU A 108 15.73 -27.81 1.47
N SER A 109 16.35 -27.21 2.49
CA SER A 109 17.76 -27.43 2.79
C SER A 109 18.04 -28.87 3.22
N GLU A 110 17.17 -29.47 4.03
CA GLU A 110 17.28 -30.86 4.46
C GLU A 110 17.06 -31.82 3.29
N GLU A 111 16.06 -31.55 2.44
CA GLU A 111 15.81 -32.32 1.21
C GLU A 111 16.97 -32.21 0.23
N PHE A 112 17.55 -31.02 0.05
CA PHE A 112 18.73 -30.81 -0.78
C PHE A 112 19.94 -31.56 -0.22
N LEU A 113 20.18 -31.51 1.09
CA LEU A 113 21.26 -32.27 1.73
C LEU A 113 21.05 -33.78 1.58
N LYS A 114 19.83 -34.27 1.72
CA LYS A 114 19.48 -35.69 1.47
C LYS A 114 19.74 -36.07 0.02
N LYS A 115 19.19 -35.32 -0.95
CA LYS A 115 19.43 -35.55 -2.39
C LYS A 115 20.92 -35.52 -2.72
N LYS A 116 21.66 -34.56 -2.17
CA LYS A 116 23.12 -34.46 -2.31
C LYS A 116 23.83 -35.70 -1.76
N ASN A 117 23.48 -36.14 -0.55
CA ASN A 117 24.11 -37.32 0.06
C ASN A 117 23.75 -38.60 -0.70
N GLU A 118 22.49 -38.79 -1.07
CA GLU A 118 22.04 -39.90 -1.92
C GLU A 118 22.79 -39.92 -3.25
N PHE A 119 22.93 -38.77 -3.91
CA PHE A 119 23.72 -38.63 -5.14
C PHE A 119 25.19 -39.04 -4.97
N PHE A 120 25.82 -38.74 -3.83
CA PHE A 120 27.19 -39.19 -3.54
C PHE A 120 27.29 -40.67 -3.15
N SER A 121 26.25 -41.23 -2.52
CA SER A 121 26.18 -42.61 -2.02
C SER A 121 25.71 -43.63 -3.05
N GLN A 122 25.40 -43.23 -4.28
CA GLN A 122 25.04 -44.16 -5.36
C GLN A 122 26.20 -45.12 -5.67
N GLU A 123 26.12 -46.35 -5.15
CA GLU A 123 27.20 -47.36 -5.17
C GLU A 123 27.50 -47.96 -6.55
N ASN A 124 26.67 -47.70 -7.55
CA ASN A 124 26.85 -48.22 -8.92
C ASN A 124 27.18 -47.13 -9.96
N THR A 125 27.50 -45.90 -9.51
CA THR A 125 27.81 -44.78 -10.43
C THR A 125 29.28 -44.38 -10.31
N THR A 126 29.98 -44.36 -11.44
CA THR A 126 31.34 -43.80 -11.53
C THR A 126 31.25 -42.27 -11.42
N THR A 127 32.30 -41.61 -10.92
CA THR A 127 32.40 -40.12 -10.87
C THR A 127 31.96 -39.45 -12.19
N TRP A 128 32.23 -40.07 -13.33
CA TRP A 128 31.85 -39.57 -14.66
C TRP A 128 30.35 -39.65 -14.97
N ASP A 129 29.65 -40.66 -14.44
CA ASP A 129 28.19 -40.80 -14.60
C ASP A 129 27.44 -39.72 -13.79
N ARG A 130 27.97 -39.38 -12.62
CA ARG A 130 27.49 -38.26 -11.79
C ARG A 130 27.68 -36.91 -12.48
N VAL A 131 28.84 -36.68 -13.09
CA VAL A 131 29.12 -35.45 -13.85
C VAL A 131 28.19 -35.33 -15.05
N LEU A 132 27.93 -36.43 -15.76
CA LEU A 132 26.98 -36.44 -16.87
C LEU A 132 25.56 -36.08 -16.42
N GLN A 133 25.09 -36.61 -15.29
CA GLN A 133 23.77 -36.29 -14.72
C GLN A 133 23.64 -34.82 -14.26
N LEU A 134 24.74 -34.18 -13.84
CA LEU A 134 24.75 -32.76 -13.45
C LEU A 134 24.79 -31.80 -14.64
N ILE A 135 25.25 -32.27 -15.79
CA ILE A 135 25.29 -31.48 -17.02
C ILE A 135 23.91 -31.62 -17.67
N ASN A 136 23.22 -30.50 -17.89
CA ASN A 136 22.01 -30.51 -18.70
C ASN A 136 22.37 -30.99 -20.11
N GLU A 137 22.01 -32.24 -20.43
CA GLU A 137 22.39 -32.87 -21.70
C GLU A 137 21.89 -32.09 -22.92
N ASP A 138 20.81 -31.33 -22.76
CA ASP A 138 20.14 -30.59 -23.82
C ASP A 138 20.70 -29.17 -24.08
N ASP A 139 21.30 -28.52 -23.07
CA ASP A 139 21.81 -27.13 -23.16
C ASP A 139 23.35 -27.05 -23.15
N ALA A 140 24.04 -28.19 -23.11
CA ALA A 140 25.48 -28.23 -22.94
C ALA A 140 26.30 -27.95 -24.22
N ASP A 141 25.69 -27.99 -25.40
CA ASP A 141 26.44 -28.00 -26.68
C ASP A 141 27.08 -26.63 -26.98
N VAL A 142 26.40 -25.52 -26.71
CA VAL A 142 26.94 -24.16 -26.91
C VAL A 142 26.70 -23.29 -25.68
N LEU A 143 27.66 -23.30 -24.76
CA LEU A 143 27.68 -22.44 -23.59
C LEU A 143 28.74 -21.35 -23.76
N GLY A 144 28.29 -20.11 -24.00
CA GLY A 144 29.17 -18.94 -24.11
C GLY A 144 30.08 -18.94 -25.36
N GLY A 145 29.59 -19.46 -26.49
CA GLY A 145 30.33 -19.48 -27.76
C GLY A 145 31.42 -20.55 -27.88
N ARG A 146 31.59 -21.41 -26.87
CA ARG A 146 32.49 -22.57 -26.93
C ARG A 146 31.70 -23.85 -27.11
N ASP A 147 32.00 -24.59 -28.18
CA ASP A 147 31.44 -25.90 -28.47
C ASP A 147 31.97 -26.95 -27.45
N ARG A 148 31.06 -27.61 -26.73
CA ARG A 148 31.37 -28.69 -25.77
C ARG A 148 30.85 -30.05 -26.23
N SER A 149 30.41 -30.19 -27.47
CA SER A 149 29.89 -31.44 -28.03
C SER A 149 30.91 -32.58 -27.90
N LYS A 150 32.19 -32.31 -28.16
CA LYS A 150 33.28 -33.28 -27.97
C LYS A 150 33.49 -33.69 -26.52
N PHE A 151 33.24 -32.78 -25.57
CA PHE A 151 33.35 -33.08 -24.15
C PHE A 151 32.20 -34.00 -23.70
N LYS A 152 30.98 -33.78 -24.19
CA LYS A 152 29.84 -34.68 -23.98
C LYS A 152 30.13 -36.08 -24.54
N GLU A 153 30.69 -36.18 -25.75
CA GLU A 153 31.08 -37.45 -26.36
C GLU A 153 32.12 -38.20 -25.51
N ILE A 154 33.13 -37.50 -24.98
CA ILE A 154 34.13 -38.08 -24.08
C ILE A 154 33.49 -38.60 -22.78
N LEU A 155 32.56 -37.84 -22.19
CA LEU A 155 31.84 -38.25 -20.97
C LEU A 155 30.95 -39.48 -21.20
N GLN A 156 30.25 -39.53 -22.34
CA GLN A 156 29.45 -40.70 -22.73
C GLN A 156 30.32 -41.95 -22.91
N ARG A 157 31.55 -41.80 -23.42
CA ARG A 157 32.51 -42.91 -23.55
C ARG A 157 33.10 -43.36 -22.21
N LEU A 158 33.21 -42.45 -21.24
CA LEU A 158 33.70 -42.73 -19.88
C LEU A 158 32.62 -43.31 -18.95
N LYS A 159 31.34 -43.14 -19.31
CA LYS A 159 30.21 -43.72 -18.58
C LYS A 159 30.36 -45.23 -18.45
N GLY A 160 30.36 -45.74 -17.21
CA GLY A 160 30.47 -47.17 -16.91
C GLY A 160 31.86 -47.79 -17.09
N ASN A 161 32.89 -47.01 -17.44
CA ASN A 161 34.25 -47.51 -17.56
C ASN A 161 34.98 -47.48 -16.20
N THR A 162 35.12 -48.65 -15.57
CA THR A 162 35.81 -48.83 -14.28
C THR A 162 37.33 -48.62 -14.35
N SER A 163 37.92 -48.53 -15.55
CA SER A 163 39.37 -48.30 -15.74
C SER A 163 39.72 -46.83 -16.00
N ALA A 164 38.73 -45.93 -15.94
CA ALA A 164 38.94 -44.50 -16.10
C ALA A 164 39.70 -43.91 -14.88
N PRO A 165 40.50 -42.86 -15.07
CA PRO A 165 41.08 -42.14 -13.94
C PRO A 165 39.95 -41.57 -13.06
N ALA A 166 40.08 -41.76 -11.73
CA ALA A 166 39.07 -41.45 -10.71
C ALA A 166 37.78 -42.30 -10.74
N ALA A 167 37.86 -43.52 -11.30
CA ALA A 167 36.80 -44.54 -11.21
C ALA A 167 36.53 -45.02 -9.77
#